data_AF-A0A919GCK8-F1
#
_entry.id   AF-A0A919GCK8-F1
#
_cell.length_a   1.000
_cell.length_b   1.000
_cell.length_c   1.000
_cell.angle_alpha   90.00
_cell.angle_beta   90.00
_cell.angle_gamma   90.00
#
_symmetry.space_group_name_H-M   'P 1'
#
loop_
_entity.id
_entity.type
_entity.pdbx_description
1 polymer ?
#
loop_
_entity_poly.entity_id
_entity_poly.type
_entity_poly.pdbx_seq_one_letter_code
_entity_poly.pdbx_strand_id
1 'polypeptide(L)'
;MAPVRPETLAAAVRYAARHGCSDQLFDPRSGRLRPTGEVVSALLDLVDPVLDETDRRQVVPCWGGPSAAAAGGRACCAWSSTGPPAADRFARGVRSHW
;
A
#
# COMPACT_ATOMS: atom_id res chain seq x y z
N MET A 1 -8.54 23.48 2.36
CA MET A 1 -7.26 22.75 2.29
C MET A 1 -6.61 23.09 0.96
N ALA A 2 -5.35 23.54 0.92
CA ALA A 2 -4.70 23.85 -0.34
C ALA A 2 -4.40 22.56 -1.14
N PRO A 3 -4.49 22.59 -2.49
CA PRO A 3 -4.17 21.43 -3.31
C PRO A 3 -2.67 21.08 -3.19
N VAL A 4 -2.38 19.78 -3.10
CA VAL A 4 -1.00 19.27 -3.09
C VAL A 4 -0.40 19.44 -4.47
N ARG A 5 0.83 19.97 -4.54
CA ARG A 5 1.54 20.11 -5.81
C ARG A 5 1.98 18.75 -6.36
N PRO A 6 1.83 18.48 -7.67
CA PRO A 6 2.19 17.20 -8.27
C PRO A 6 3.65 16.79 -8.02
N GLU A 7 4.57 17.75 -8.03
CA GLU A 7 6.01 17.50 -7.83
C GLU A 7 6.29 17.02 -6.40
N THR A 8 5.57 17.58 -5.43
CA THR A 8 5.70 17.20 -4.02
C THR A 8 5.10 15.83 -3.76
N LEU A 9 3.99 15.49 -4.42
CA LEU A 9 3.44 14.14 -4.40
C LEU A 9 4.40 13.11 -5.03
N ALA A 10 5.00 13.44 -6.18
CA ALA A 10 5.98 12.57 -6.83
C ALA A 10 7.22 12.33 -5.95
N ALA A 11 7.67 13.34 -5.21
CA ALA A 11 8.74 13.19 -4.22
C ALA A 11 8.34 12.24 -3.08
N ALA A 12 7.11 12.35 -2.56
CA ALA A 12 6.58 11.43 -1.55
C ALA A 12 6.60 9.98 -2.00
N VAL A 13 6.09 9.73 -3.22
CA VAL A 13 6.05 8.39 -3.82
C VAL A 13 7.45 7.83 -4.01
N ARG A 14 8.39 8.62 -4.55
CA ARG A 14 9.78 8.20 -4.74
C ARG A 14 10.49 7.90 -3.42
N TYR A 15 10.24 8.69 -2.39
CA TYR A 15 10.80 8.47 -1.05
C TYR A 15 10.27 7.15 -0.46
N ALA A 16 8.95 6.95 -0.47
CA ALA A 16 8.34 5.71 0.01
C ALA A 16 8.80 4.48 -0.78
N ALA A 17 8.99 4.58 -2.10
CA ALA A 17 9.48 3.47 -2.92
C ALA A 17 10.91 3.02 -2.55
N ARG A 18 11.77 3.93 -2.08
CA ARG A 18 13.15 3.62 -1.69
C ARG A 18 13.29 3.17 -0.24
N HIS A 19 12.50 3.78 0.65
CA HIS A 19 12.66 3.61 2.09
C HIS A 19 11.56 2.72 2.71
N GLY A 20 10.49 2.42 1.98
CA GLY A 20 9.33 1.72 2.51
C GLY A 20 8.70 2.47 3.68
N CYS A 21 8.24 1.72 4.68
CA CYS A 21 7.64 2.24 5.91
C CYS A 21 8.59 2.11 7.12
N SER A 22 9.89 2.28 6.91
CA SER A 22 10.91 1.90 7.90
C SER A 22 10.96 2.82 9.14
N ASP A 23 10.71 4.12 8.99
CA ASP A 23 10.63 5.04 10.14
C ASP A 23 9.83 6.30 9.81
N GLN A 24 10.17 7.00 8.73
CA GLN A 24 9.51 8.24 8.33
C GLN A 24 8.92 8.16 6.91
N LEU A 25 7.92 9.01 6.65
CA LEU A 25 7.35 9.24 5.33
C LEU A 25 7.35 10.73 5.00
N PHE A 26 7.59 11.07 3.74
CA PHE A 26 7.52 12.44 3.27
C PHE A 26 6.06 12.87 3.09
N ASP A 27 5.62 13.87 3.87
CA ASP A 27 4.29 14.44 3.79
C ASP A 27 4.24 15.53 2.71
N PRO A 28 3.49 15.33 1.62
CA PRO A 28 3.48 16.28 0.52
C PRO A 28 2.66 17.55 0.80
N ARG A 29 1.94 17.61 1.92
CA ARG A 29 1.21 18.82 2.35
C ARG A 29 2.11 19.78 3.11
N SER A 30 2.94 19.25 4.01
CA SER A 30 3.88 20.05 4.81
C SER A 30 5.28 20.15 4.19
N GLY A 31 5.62 19.28 3.24
CA GLY A 31 6.96 19.18 2.66
C GLY A 31 8.01 18.65 3.66
N ARG A 32 7.58 17.99 4.74
CA ARG A 32 8.43 17.50 5.82
C ARG A 32 8.31 15.99 5.96
N LEU A 33 9.33 15.38 6.58
CA LEU A 33 9.23 14.00 7.02
C LEU A 33 8.36 13.92 8.28
N ARG A 34 7.52 12.90 8.34
CA ARG A 34 6.65 12.60 9.47
C ARG A 34 6.82 11.13 9.89
N PRO A 35 6.62 10.80 11.17
CA PRO A 35 6.65 9.41 11.62
C PRO A 35 5.66 8.56 10.82
N THR A 36 6.12 7.41 10.33
CA THR A 36 5.30 6.51 9.51
C THR A 36 4.05 6.07 10.25
N GLY A 37 4.18 5.76 11.56
CA GLY A 37 3.05 5.35 12.39
C GLY A 37 1.92 6.38 12.43
N GLU A 38 2.24 7.67 12.54
CA GLU A 38 1.23 8.73 12.53
C GLU A 38 0.53 8.86 11.18
N VAL A 39 1.29 8.77 10.09
CA VAL A 39 0.76 8.89 8.73
C VAL A 39 -0.15 7.71 8.41
N VAL A 40 0.27 6.50 8.76
CA VAL A 40 -0.51 5.28 8.56
C VAL A 40 -1.74 5.26 9.45
N SER A 41 -1.64 5.64 10.72
CA SER A 41 -2.80 5.74 11.62
C SER A 41 -3.84 6.71 11.04
N ALA A 42 -3.42 7.91 10.64
CA ALA A 42 -4.33 8.89 10.04
C ALA A 42 -4.95 8.42 8.72
N LEU A 43 -4.22 7.62 7.93
CA LEU A 43 -4.78 6.98 6.75
C LEU A 43 -5.83 5.93 7.12
N LEU A 44 -5.54 5.08 8.11
CA LEU A 44 -6.46 4.06 8.58
C LEU A 44 -7.73 4.69 9.14
N ASP A 45 -7.62 5.71 10.00
CA ASP A 45 -8.77 6.46 10.52
C ASP A 45 -9.65 7.05 9.41
N LEU A 46 -9.03 7.47 8.30
CA LEU A 46 -9.74 8.02 7.15
C LEU A 46 -10.50 6.95 6.35
N VAL A 47 -9.93 5.76 6.22
CA VAL A 47 -10.52 4.68 5.39
C VAL A 47 -11.40 3.74 6.19
N ASP A 48 -11.28 3.70 7.52
CA ASP A 48 -12.02 2.81 8.42
C ASP A 48 -13.54 2.81 8.15
N PRO A 49 -14.23 3.96 8.01
CA PRO A 49 -15.66 3.96 7.73
C PRO A 49 -16.03 3.28 6.40
N VAL A 50 -15.18 3.42 5.39
CA VAL A 50 -15.38 2.79 4.08
C VAL A 50 -15.12 1.29 4.18
N LEU A 51 -14.10 0.89 4.96
CA LEU A 51 -13.79 -0.51 5.22
C LEU A 51 -14.87 -1.20 6.04
N ASP A 52 -15.63 -0.47 6.86
CA ASP A 52 -16.77 -1.01 7.62
C ASP A 52 -17.98 -1.32 6.74
N GLU A 53 -18.17 -0.52 5.69
CA GLU A 53 -19.21 -0.74 4.68
C GLU A 53 -18.85 -1.84 3.67
N THR A 54 -17.57 -2.22 3.58
CA THR A 54 -17.09 -3.29 2.70
C THR A 54 -16.74 -4.57 3.47
N ASP A 55 -16.86 -5.72 2.81
CA ASP A 55 -16.53 -7.02 3.42
C ASP A 55 -15.06 -7.03 3.88
N ARG A 56 -14.83 -7.07 5.20
CA ARG A 56 -13.51 -7.04 5.87
C ARG A 56 -12.73 -8.36 5.70
N ARG A 57 -12.67 -8.91 4.49
CA ARG A 57 -11.89 -10.12 4.22
C ARG A 57 -10.42 -9.81 4.46
N GLN A 58 -9.89 -10.39 5.53
CA GLN A 58 -8.47 -10.34 5.79
C GLN A 58 -7.75 -11.07 4.66
N VAL A 59 -6.79 -10.39 4.03
CA VAL A 59 -5.83 -11.06 3.14
C VAL A 59 -4.89 -11.84 4.05
N VAL A 60 -5.23 -13.11 4.30
CA VAL A 60 -4.36 -14.03 5.02
C VAL A 60 -3.15 -14.28 4.11
N PRO A 61 -1.92 -13.90 4.53
CA PRO A 61 -0.75 -14.28 3.78
C PRO A 61 -0.69 -15.80 3.76
N CYS A 62 -0.58 -16.40 2.57
CA CYS A 62 -0.42 -17.85 2.43
C CYS A 62 0.92 -18.37 2.98
N TRP A 63 1.77 -17.48 3.51
CA TRP A 63 3.06 -17.82 4.08
C TRP A 63 3.01 -17.64 5.60
N GLY A 64 2.43 -18.63 6.30
CA GLY A 64 2.55 -18.67 7.76
C GLY A 64 1.48 -19.46 8.48
N GLY A 65 1.37 -20.76 8.22
CA GLY A 65 1.01 -21.67 9.31
C GLY A 65 2.11 -21.69 10.37
N PRO A 66 1.84 -22.10 11.62
CA PRO A 66 2.86 -22.18 12.65
C PRO A 66 3.81 -23.36 12.38
N SER A 67 4.86 -23.15 11.56
CA SER A 67 6.18 -23.82 11.61
C SER A 67 7.01 -23.43 10.38
N ALA A 68 7.75 -22.32 10.46
CA ALA A 68 8.82 -21.99 9.53
C ALA A 68 10.17 -22.25 10.20
N ALA A 69 10.48 -23.52 10.43
CA ALA A 69 11.81 -23.96 10.82
C ALA A 69 12.28 -25.10 9.90
N ALA A 70 12.38 -24.83 8.59
CA ALA A 70 13.34 -25.44 7.68
C ALA A 70 13.10 -24.96 6.23
N ALA A 71 14.20 -24.82 5.51
CA ALA A 71 14.32 -24.66 4.06
C ALA A 71 14.00 -23.28 3.49
N GLY A 72 15.08 -22.57 3.15
CA GLY A 72 15.04 -21.38 2.33
C GLY A 72 14.39 -21.66 0.96
N GLY A 73 13.40 -20.86 0.64
CA GLY A 73 12.77 -20.85 -0.66
C GLY A 73 12.12 -19.49 -0.84
N ARG A 74 12.62 -18.73 -1.82
CA ARG A 74 12.01 -17.49 -2.31
C ARG A 74 10.55 -17.80 -2.65
N ALA A 75 9.64 -17.39 -1.79
CA ALA A 75 8.27 -17.48 -2.16
C ALA A 75 7.96 -16.24 -3.03
N CYS A 76 7.29 -16.49 -4.13
CA CYS A 76 6.89 -15.54 -5.14
C CYS A 76 5.37 -15.49 -4.97
N CYS A 77 4.81 -14.40 -4.46
CA CYS A 77 3.38 -14.34 -4.21
C CYS A 77 2.63 -14.56 -5.53
N ALA A 78 2.06 -15.75 -5.72
CA ALA A 78 1.20 -16.06 -6.85
C ALA A 78 -0.14 -15.36 -6.61
N TRP A 79 -0.42 -14.34 -7.40
CA TRP A 79 -1.74 -13.73 -7.46
C TRP A 79 -2.66 -14.66 -8.28
N SER A 80 -3.47 -15.47 -7.60
CA SER A 80 -4.47 -16.31 -8.26
C SER A 80 -5.68 -15.47 -8.68
N SER A 81 -5.81 -15.22 -9.98
CA SER A 81 -6.89 -14.47 -10.63
C SER A 81 -8.20 -15.25 -10.76
N THR A 82 -8.71 -15.81 -9.66
CA THR A 82 -9.99 -16.53 -9.66
C THR A 82 -11.01 -15.81 -8.76
N GLY A 83 -11.54 -14.70 -9.28
CA GLY A 83 -12.64 -13.90 -8.73
C GLY A 83 -13.21 -12.98 -9.81
N PRO A 84 -14.51 -12.62 -9.78
CA PRO A 84 -15.33 -12.27 -10.95
C PRO A 84 -14.87 -10.99 -11.69
N PRO A 85 -15.32 -10.78 -12.95
CA PRO A 85 -14.67 -9.88 -13.93
C PRO A 85 -14.98 -8.39 -13.68
N ALA A 86 -14.50 -7.84 -12.56
CA ALA A 86 -14.53 -6.40 -12.28
C ALA A 86 -13.12 -5.80 -12.09
N ALA A 87 -12.12 -6.63 -11.77
CA ALA A 87 -10.77 -6.17 -11.43
C ALA A 87 -9.87 -5.83 -12.65
N ASP A 88 -10.31 -6.15 -13.87
CA ASP A 88 -9.46 -6.16 -15.07
C ASP A 88 -9.27 -4.77 -15.72
N ARG A 89 -9.84 -3.71 -15.11
CA ARG A 89 -9.74 -2.32 -15.60
C ARG A 89 -8.61 -1.53 -14.95
N PHE A 90 -8.23 -1.83 -13.70
CA PHE A 90 -7.23 -1.05 -12.97
C PHE A 90 -5.80 -1.41 -13.39
N ALA A 91 -5.54 -2.68 -13.71
CA ALA A 91 -4.20 -3.17 -14.08
C ALA A 91 -3.73 -2.76 -15.49
N ARG A 92 -4.62 -2.28 -16.36
CA ARG A 92 -4.27 -1.81 -17.72
C ARG A 92 -3.90 -0.32 -17.77
N GLY A 93 -4.40 0.51 -16.85
CA GLY A 93 -4.16 1.96 -16.86
C GLY A 93 -2.74 2.38 -16.45
N VAL A 94 -2.06 1.57 -15.64
CA VAL A 94 -0.74 1.92 -15.07
C VAL A 94 0.43 1.62 -16.01
N ARG A 95 0.19 0.87 -17.11
CA ARG A 95 1.24 0.49 -18.07
C ARG A 95 1.41 1.41 -19.28
N SER A 96 0.63 2.50 -19.36
CA SER A 96 0.61 3.36 -20.57
C SER A 96 1.12 4.78 -20.37
N HIS A 97 1.57 5.16 -19.17
CA HIS A 97 2.05 6.51 -18.89
C HIS A 97 3.30 6.51 -17.99
N TRP A 98 4.36 5.85 -18.45
CA TRP A 98 5.75 6.17 -18.11
C TRP A 98 6.64 5.83 -19.31
#